data_AF-A0A0D1DWK7-F1
#
_entry.id   AF-A0A0D1DWK7-F1
#
_cell.length_a   1.000
_cell.length_b   1.000
_cell.length_c   1.000
_cell.angle_alpha   90.00
_cell.angle_beta   90.00
_cell.angle_gamma   90.00
#
_symmetry.space_group_name_H-M   'P 1'
#
loop_
_entity.id
_entity.type
_entity.pdbx_description
1 polymer ?
#
loop_
_entity_poly.entity_id
_entity_poly.type
_entity_poly.pdbx_seq_one_letter_code
_entity_poly.pdbx_strand_id
1 'polypeptide(L)'
;MRAIAVSKLDKKLCLVVACCLLSVSAMPTFGQNSAQPNYQQTIAYSWETYLNTQKYNQLPSWSTARGNRLGVLPQQFKAFRERISHLEELRRWVLSNHEANKALTEQQRATLTMPFFAWDPQSLRLERGDYPGMAERLERESSFIAQVETVLNDVVKHLPDLSRPM
;
A
#
# COMPACT_ATOMS: atom_id res chain seq x y z
N MET A 1 2.42 -54.78 -45.00
CA MET A 1 3.72 -55.13 -45.63
C MET A 1 4.48 -53.82 -45.88
N ARG A 2 5.78 -53.80 -45.52
CA ARG A 2 6.97 -53.03 -46.03
C ARG A 2 6.71 -51.75 -46.89
N ALA A 3 7.44 -50.64 -46.84
CA ALA A 3 8.80 -50.26 -46.40
C ALA A 3 8.84 -48.72 -46.19
N ILE A 4 9.55 -48.14 -45.20
CA ILE A 4 10.94 -47.63 -45.20
C ILE A 4 11.41 -46.90 -46.47
N ALA A 5 11.61 -45.58 -46.34
CA ALA A 5 12.69 -44.74 -46.91
C ALA A 5 12.60 -43.38 -46.17
N VAL A 6 13.41 -42.99 -45.18
CA VAL A 6 14.86 -42.74 -45.09
C VAL A 6 15.42 -41.78 -46.14
N SER A 7 15.60 -40.56 -45.63
CA SER A 7 16.65 -39.56 -45.87
C SER A 7 16.74 -38.82 -47.21
N LYS A 8 16.60 -37.49 -47.11
CA LYS A 8 17.66 -36.56 -47.55
C LYS A 8 17.88 -35.49 -46.50
N LEU A 9 19.03 -35.59 -45.85
CA LEU A 9 19.71 -34.50 -45.16
C LEU A 9 19.87 -33.33 -46.14
N ASP A 10 19.50 -32.12 -45.72
CA ASP A 10 20.30 -30.95 -46.08
C ASP A 10 20.80 -30.30 -44.79
N LYS A 11 22.09 -30.57 -44.56
CA LYS A 11 22.93 -29.96 -43.54
C LYS A 11 23.24 -28.54 -44.01
N LYS A 12 22.79 -27.53 -43.27
CA LYS A 12 23.51 -26.26 -43.06
C LYS A 12 22.74 -25.34 -42.11
N LEU A 13 23.43 -24.98 -41.01
CA LEU A 13 23.30 -23.75 -40.22
C LEU A 13 21.98 -23.53 -39.44
N CYS A 14 21.93 -23.32 -38.13
CA CYS A 14 22.94 -23.13 -37.11
C CYS A 14 22.43 -23.70 -35.79
N LEU A 15 23.24 -24.58 -35.23
CA LEU A 15 23.46 -24.80 -33.81
C LEU A 15 23.36 -23.48 -32.99
N VAL A 16 22.23 -23.26 -32.32
CA VAL A 16 22.16 -22.59 -31.00
C VAL A 16 21.09 -23.32 -30.18
N VAL A 17 21.39 -24.57 -29.81
CA VAL A 17 20.82 -25.20 -28.62
C VAL A 17 21.69 -24.74 -27.45
N ALA A 18 21.46 -23.51 -26.99
CA ALA A 18 22.06 -22.95 -25.79
C ALA A 18 21.33 -21.66 -25.42
N CYS A 19 20.21 -21.78 -24.70
CA CYS A 19 19.74 -20.84 -23.67
C CYS A 19 18.45 -21.33 -22.99
N CYS A 20 18.28 -22.65 -22.80
CA CYS A 20 17.33 -23.20 -21.82
C CYS A 20 17.90 -23.17 -20.38
N LEU A 21 18.73 -22.17 -20.09
CA LEU A 21 19.23 -21.87 -18.75
C LEU A 21 19.18 -20.34 -18.61
N LEU A 22 18.49 -19.88 -17.56
CA LEU A 22 18.28 -18.48 -17.15
C LEU A 22 17.04 -17.77 -17.72
N SER A 23 15.86 -18.33 -17.47
CA SER A 23 14.70 -17.54 -17.04
C SER A 23 13.64 -18.48 -16.44
N VAL A 24 14.04 -19.22 -15.41
CA VAL A 24 13.09 -19.44 -14.31
C VAL A 24 12.94 -18.03 -13.75
N SER A 25 11.85 -17.33 -14.08
CA SER A 25 11.36 -16.31 -13.18
C SER A 25 11.07 -17.07 -11.90
N ALA A 26 12.08 -17.09 -11.03
CA ALA A 26 11.89 -17.43 -9.65
C ALA A 26 10.79 -16.48 -9.19
N MET A 27 9.56 -16.99 -9.16
CA MET A 27 8.65 -16.61 -8.10
C MET A 27 9.51 -16.56 -6.84
N PRO A 28 9.43 -15.51 -6.02
CA PRO A 28 10.07 -15.55 -4.73
C PRO A 28 9.46 -16.73 -3.98
N THR A 29 10.11 -17.88 -4.05
CA THR A 29 10.09 -18.87 -2.99
C THR A 29 10.58 -18.09 -1.81
N PHE A 30 9.65 -17.65 -0.96
CA PHE A 30 9.92 -17.21 0.38
C PHE A 30 10.58 -18.40 1.07
N GLY A 31 11.88 -18.51 0.87
CA GLY A 31 12.74 -19.39 1.63
C GLY A 31 12.51 -19.02 3.08
N GLN A 32 12.13 -20.04 3.85
CA GLN A 32 12.29 -20.05 5.29
C GLN A 32 13.78 -19.87 5.61
N ASN A 33 14.25 -18.64 5.49
CA ASN A 33 15.50 -18.18 6.07
C ASN A 33 15.09 -16.99 6.94
N SER A 34 15.03 -17.29 8.22
CA SER A 34 14.83 -16.40 9.35
C SER A 34 15.89 -15.29 9.34
N ALA A 35 15.62 -14.25 8.58
CA ALA A 35 16.08 -12.90 8.82
C ALA A 35 14.88 -12.01 8.53
N GLN A 36 13.99 -11.88 9.52
CA GLN A 36 12.91 -10.90 9.47
C GLN A 36 13.56 -9.55 9.12
N PRO A 37 13.08 -8.84 8.08
CA PRO A 37 13.42 -7.44 7.94
C PRO A 37 13.07 -6.79 9.27
N ASN A 38 13.90 -5.85 9.72
CA ASN A 38 13.82 -5.15 10.98
C ASN A 38 12.50 -4.34 11.14
N TYR A 39 11.36 -5.02 11.19
CA TYR A 39 10.02 -4.55 11.47
C TYR A 39 9.81 -4.33 12.99
N GLN A 40 10.89 -4.47 13.78
CA GLN A 40 10.90 -4.23 15.23
C GLN A 40 11.04 -2.75 15.58
N GLN A 41 10.62 -1.84 14.70
CA GLN A 41 10.14 -0.56 15.20
C GLN A 41 8.76 -0.83 15.80
N THR A 42 8.66 -0.71 17.12
CA THR A 42 7.39 -0.84 17.83
C THR A 42 6.35 0.06 17.17
N ILE A 43 5.08 -0.38 17.11
CA ILE A 43 3.98 0.41 16.55
C ILE A 43 3.91 1.81 17.17
N ALA A 44 4.34 1.96 18.43
CA ALA A 44 4.51 3.24 19.11
C ALA A 44 5.56 4.15 18.44
N TYR A 45 6.73 3.63 18.06
CA TYR A 45 7.76 4.37 17.33
C TYR A 45 7.27 4.77 15.94
N SER A 46 6.63 3.85 15.21
CA SER A 46 6.07 4.17 13.89
C SER A 46 4.95 5.21 13.98
N TRP A 47 4.13 5.16 15.03
CA TRP A 47 3.12 6.18 15.34
C TRP A 47 3.74 7.53 15.70
N GLU A 48 4.79 7.56 16.51
CA GLU A 48 5.52 8.78 16.83
C GLU A 48 6.14 9.40 15.57
N THR A 49 6.75 8.57 14.72
CA THR A 49 7.29 8.99 13.43
C THR A 49 6.18 9.59 12.55
N TYR A 50 5.01 8.97 12.53
CA TYR A 50 3.83 9.49 11.83
C TYR A 50 3.41 10.87 12.36
N LEU A 51 3.31 11.04 13.68
CA LEU A 51 2.95 12.31 14.32
C LEU A 51 3.94 13.43 13.98
N ASN A 52 5.23 13.11 13.90
CA ASN A 52 6.30 14.07 13.65
C ASN A 52 6.46 14.43 12.17
N THR A 53 6.15 13.51 11.24
CA THR A 53 6.51 13.67 9.83
C THR A 53 5.32 13.74 8.87
N GLN A 54 4.19 13.12 9.21
CA GLN A 54 3.08 12.93 8.27
C GLN A 54 1.77 13.61 8.71
N LYS A 55 1.51 13.74 10.01
CA LYS A 55 0.24 14.26 10.54
C LYS A 55 -0.18 15.60 9.93
N TYR A 56 0.78 16.47 9.61
CA TYR A 56 0.53 17.80 9.07
C TYR A 56 0.37 17.85 7.55
N ASN A 57 0.54 16.73 6.85
CA ASN A 57 0.28 16.61 5.43
C ASN A 57 -1.23 16.48 5.19
N GLN A 58 -1.92 17.60 5.35
CA GLN A 58 -3.38 17.66 5.28
C GLN A 58 -3.91 17.50 3.87
N LEU A 59 -5.17 17.06 3.80
CA LEU A 59 -5.97 17.09 2.59
C LEU A 59 -5.98 18.54 2.04
N PRO A 60 -5.68 18.77 0.76
CA PRO A 60 -5.83 20.09 0.16
C PRO A 60 -7.28 20.58 0.31
N SER A 61 -7.44 21.87 0.63
CA SER A 61 -8.77 22.46 0.76
C SER A 61 -9.53 22.38 -0.56
N TRP A 62 -10.86 22.37 -0.47
CA TRP A 62 -11.71 22.41 -1.65
C TRP A 62 -11.41 23.61 -2.57
N SER A 63 -11.16 24.79 -1.98
CA SER A 63 -10.76 25.98 -2.73
C SER A 63 -9.46 25.79 -3.51
N THR A 64 -8.51 25.07 -2.93
CA THR A 64 -7.25 24.70 -3.59
C THR A 64 -7.51 23.70 -4.71
N ALA A 65 -8.32 22.67 -4.49
CA ALA A 65 -8.64 21.69 -5.52
C ALA A 65 -9.41 22.30 -6.71
N ARG A 66 -10.38 23.19 -6.45
CA ARG A 66 -11.21 23.81 -7.49
C ARG A 66 -10.44 24.82 -8.35
N GLY A 67 -9.54 25.59 -7.76
CA GLY A 67 -8.83 26.70 -8.43
C GLY A 67 -7.72 26.27 -9.40
N ASN A 68 -7.33 24.99 -9.37
CA ASN A 68 -6.15 24.52 -10.08
C ASN A 68 -6.46 23.76 -11.37
N ARG A 69 -5.53 23.85 -12.33
CA ARG A 69 -5.59 23.04 -13.55
C ARG A 69 -5.47 21.56 -13.17
N LEU A 70 -6.24 20.69 -13.85
CA LEU A 70 -6.28 19.25 -13.59
C LEU A 70 -4.90 18.58 -13.52
N GLY A 71 -3.91 19.08 -14.27
CA GLY A 71 -2.53 18.56 -14.25
C GLY A 71 -1.73 18.87 -12.99
N VAL A 72 -2.16 19.83 -12.16
CA VAL A 72 -1.45 20.25 -10.94
C VAL A 72 -2.00 19.55 -9.70
N LEU A 73 -3.24 19.05 -9.74
CA LEU A 73 -3.88 18.32 -8.65
C LEU A 73 -3.05 17.13 -8.14
N PRO A 74 -2.49 16.25 -9.02
CA PRO A 74 -1.69 15.13 -8.52
C PRO A 74 -0.49 15.56 -7.68
N GLN A 75 0.11 16.71 -7.98
CA GLN A 75 1.25 17.23 -7.23
C GLN A 75 0.83 17.78 -5.87
N GLN A 76 -0.31 18.47 -5.78
CA GLN A 76 -0.83 19.03 -4.53
C GLN A 76 -1.23 17.95 -3.53
N PHE A 77 -1.73 16.83 -4.03
CA PHE A 77 -2.09 15.67 -3.20
C PHE A 77 -0.90 14.78 -2.86
N LYS A 78 0.33 15.10 -3.30
CA LYS A 78 1.50 14.23 -3.09
C LYS A 78 1.77 13.97 -1.61
N ALA A 79 1.96 15.02 -0.82
CA ALA A 79 2.26 14.88 0.62
C ALA A 79 1.12 14.18 1.36
N PHE A 80 -0.13 14.48 0.98
CA PHE A 80 -1.29 13.81 1.54
C PHE A 80 -1.33 12.30 1.20
N ARG A 81 -0.99 11.91 -0.03
CA ARG A 81 -0.84 10.50 -0.39
C ARG A 81 0.21 9.79 0.46
N GLU A 82 1.33 10.45 0.74
CA GLU A 82 2.38 9.90 1.61
C GLU A 82 1.87 9.67 3.04
N ARG A 83 1.03 10.58 3.56
CA ARG A 83 0.33 10.40 4.84
C ARG A 83 -0.60 9.19 4.82
N ILE A 84 -1.42 9.04 3.78
CA ILE A 84 -2.32 7.87 3.62
C ILE A 84 -1.52 6.58 3.56
N SER A 85 -0.41 6.54 2.80
CA SER A 85 0.44 5.35 2.74
C SER A 85 0.98 4.95 4.11
N HIS A 86 1.43 5.90 4.93
CA HIS A 86 1.87 5.61 6.30
C HIS A 86 0.73 5.10 7.20
N LEU A 87 -0.45 5.73 7.15
CA LEU A 87 -1.61 5.24 7.90
C LEU A 87 -2.01 3.82 7.47
N GLU A 88 -1.93 3.54 6.18
CA GLU A 88 -2.22 2.24 5.60
C GLU A 88 -1.23 1.16 6.07
N GLU A 89 0.05 1.51 6.23
CA GLU A 89 1.06 0.62 6.80
C GLU A 89 0.78 0.31 8.28
N LEU A 90 0.52 1.34 9.09
CA LEU A 90 0.17 1.19 10.51
C LEU A 90 -1.08 0.32 10.69
N ARG A 91 -2.12 0.58 9.90
CA ARG A 91 -3.37 -0.18 9.87
C ARG A 91 -3.14 -1.64 9.49
N ARG A 92 -2.36 -1.90 8.42
CA ARG A 92 -2.00 -3.26 8.01
C ARG A 92 -1.25 -3.99 9.12
N TRP A 93 -0.32 -3.32 9.78
CA TRP A 93 0.37 -3.89 10.93
C TRP A 93 -0.61 -4.28 12.04
N VAL A 94 -1.49 -3.37 12.46
CA VAL A 94 -2.48 -3.61 13.53
C VAL A 94 -3.40 -4.78 13.18
N LEU A 95 -3.88 -4.85 11.94
CA LEU A 95 -4.75 -5.94 11.49
C LEU A 95 -4.02 -7.29 11.37
N SER A 96 -2.72 -7.28 11.05
CA SER A 96 -1.90 -8.50 10.93
C SER A 96 -1.34 -9.00 12.26
N ASN A 97 -1.14 -8.12 13.24
CA ASN A 97 -0.62 -8.48 14.55
C ASN A 97 -1.75 -9.09 15.40
N HIS A 98 -1.60 -10.36 15.79
CA HIS A 98 -2.65 -11.10 16.49
C HIS A 98 -3.08 -10.45 17.82
N GLU A 99 -2.16 -9.92 18.61
CA GLU A 99 -2.47 -9.29 19.90
C GLU A 99 -3.19 -7.96 19.71
N ALA A 100 -2.66 -7.10 18.83
CA ALA A 100 -3.28 -5.83 18.46
C ALA A 100 -4.69 -6.04 17.91
N ASN A 101 -4.82 -6.97 16.98
CA ASN A 101 -6.08 -7.32 16.35
C ASN A 101 -7.10 -7.83 17.38
N LYS A 102 -6.71 -8.70 18.32
CA LYS A 102 -7.60 -9.21 19.37
C LYS A 102 -8.07 -8.12 20.33
N ALA A 103 -7.25 -7.09 20.55
CA ALA A 103 -7.59 -5.97 21.43
C ALA A 103 -8.58 -4.97 20.80
N LEU A 104 -8.83 -5.03 19.48
CA LEU A 104 -9.79 -4.16 18.81
C LEU A 104 -11.24 -4.51 19.16
N THR A 105 -12.04 -3.48 19.42
CA THR A 105 -13.51 -3.62 19.38
C THR A 105 -13.98 -3.90 17.95
N GLU A 106 -15.21 -4.41 17.80
CA GLU A 106 -15.81 -4.65 16.49
C GLU A 106 -15.86 -3.36 15.64
N GLN A 107 -16.22 -2.23 16.27
CA GLN A 107 -16.25 -0.94 15.61
C GLN A 107 -14.86 -0.49 15.14
N GLN A 108 -13.84 -0.61 16.01
CA GLN A 108 -12.46 -0.24 15.66
C GLN A 108 -11.93 -1.09 14.50
N ARG A 109 -12.22 -2.39 14.52
CA ARG A 109 -11.88 -3.31 13.44
C ARG A 109 -12.59 -2.94 12.14
N ALA A 110 -13.87 -2.59 12.20
CA ALA A 110 -14.63 -2.13 11.03
C ALA A 110 -14.00 -0.85 10.43
N THR A 111 -13.70 0.14 11.27
CA THR A 111 -12.99 1.37 10.86
C THR A 111 -11.66 1.04 10.18
N LEU A 112 -10.83 0.18 10.76
CA LEU A 112 -9.54 -0.18 10.19
C LEU A 112 -9.64 -1.06 8.94
N THR A 113 -10.77 -1.72 8.67
CA THR A 113 -10.93 -2.56 7.47
C THR A 113 -11.41 -1.75 6.27
N MET A 114 -12.12 -0.64 6.50
CA MET A 114 -12.63 0.23 5.42
C MET A 114 -11.49 0.87 4.62
N PRO A 115 -11.46 0.80 3.29
CA PRO A 115 -10.37 1.38 2.50
C PRO A 115 -10.44 2.92 2.48
N PHE A 116 -9.26 3.56 2.45
CA PHE A 116 -9.16 4.98 2.09
C PHE A 116 -9.59 5.20 0.63
N PHE A 117 -10.00 6.43 0.30
CA PHE A 117 -10.20 6.79 -1.09
C PHE A 117 -8.87 6.72 -1.86
N ALA A 118 -8.93 6.28 -3.12
CA ALA A 118 -7.77 6.35 -4.00
C ALA A 118 -7.48 7.82 -4.38
N TRP A 119 -6.26 8.32 -4.17
CA TRP A 119 -5.90 9.71 -4.52
C TRP A 119 -4.81 9.78 -5.60
N ASP A 120 -4.70 8.73 -6.40
CA ASP A 120 -3.78 8.64 -7.53
C ASP A 120 -4.17 9.58 -8.68
N PRO A 121 -3.26 9.85 -9.64
CA PRO A 121 -3.52 10.76 -10.74
C PRO A 121 -4.76 10.42 -11.59
N GLN A 122 -5.18 9.15 -11.70
CA GLN A 122 -6.38 8.78 -12.45
C GLN A 122 -7.64 9.13 -11.67
N SER A 123 -7.66 8.81 -10.37
CA SER A 123 -8.78 9.13 -9.47
C SER A 123 -9.01 10.63 -9.25
N LEU A 124 -8.01 11.46 -9.54
CA LEU A 124 -8.04 12.93 -9.48
C LEU A 124 -8.41 13.59 -10.80
N ARG A 125 -8.60 12.82 -11.88
CA ARG A 125 -9.13 13.35 -13.14
C ARG A 125 -10.60 13.65 -12.94
N LEU A 126 -10.91 14.90 -12.61
CA LEU A 126 -12.29 15.34 -12.56
C LEU A 126 -12.85 15.38 -13.98
N GLU A 127 -13.95 14.67 -14.20
CA GLU A 127 -14.82 14.97 -15.34
C GLU A 127 -15.33 16.41 -15.19
N ARG A 128 -15.38 17.15 -16.29
CA ARG A 128 -15.71 18.57 -16.28
C ARG A 128 -17.11 18.78 -15.68
N GLY A 129 -17.18 19.19 -14.41
CA GLY A 129 -18.44 19.45 -13.71
C GLY A 129 -18.66 18.68 -12.41
N ASP A 130 -17.85 17.65 -12.10
CA ASP A 130 -17.98 16.85 -10.86
C ASP A 130 -17.33 17.53 -9.63
N TYR A 131 -17.60 18.82 -9.49
CA TYR A 131 -17.11 19.61 -8.38
C TYR A 131 -17.78 19.24 -7.04
N PRO A 132 -19.10 19.01 -6.97
CA PRO A 132 -19.75 18.56 -5.74
C PRO A 132 -19.24 17.21 -5.25
N GLY A 133 -19.01 16.24 -6.15
CA GLY A 133 -18.52 14.91 -5.79
C GLY A 133 -17.12 14.95 -5.16
N MET A 134 -16.23 15.80 -5.68
CA MET A 134 -14.90 15.99 -5.11
C MET A 134 -14.94 16.66 -3.73
N ALA A 135 -15.80 17.67 -3.52
CA ALA A 135 -15.93 18.32 -2.23
C ALA A 135 -16.42 17.34 -1.14
N GLU A 136 -17.47 16.56 -1.47
CA GLU A 136 -18.00 15.54 -0.58
C GLU A 136 -16.97 14.44 -0.28
N ARG A 137 -16.22 14.01 -1.30
CA ARG A 137 -15.15 13.03 -1.14
C ARG A 137 -14.06 13.52 -0.18
N LEU A 138 -13.66 14.79 -0.29
CA LEU A 138 -12.67 15.39 0.60
C LEU A 138 -13.17 15.42 2.06
N GLU A 139 -14.43 15.80 2.26
CA GLU A 139 -15.04 15.84 3.59
C GLU A 139 -15.11 14.45 4.23
N ARG A 140 -15.65 13.47 3.50
CA ARG A 140 -15.76 12.07 3.97
C ARG A 140 -14.39 11.49 4.33
N GLU A 141 -13.38 11.73 3.49
CA GLU A 141 -12.03 11.22 3.74
C GLU A 141 -11.41 11.87 4.98
N SER A 142 -11.58 13.19 5.14
CA SER A 142 -11.06 13.90 6.32
C SER A 142 -11.64 13.34 7.62
N SER A 143 -12.96 13.10 7.66
CA SER A 143 -13.59 12.48 8.82
C SER A 143 -13.12 11.05 9.05
N PHE A 144 -12.93 10.29 7.97
CA PHE A 144 -12.48 8.91 8.07
C PHE A 144 -11.04 8.80 8.59
N ILE A 145 -10.12 9.62 8.09
CA ILE A 145 -8.74 9.68 8.58
C ILE A 145 -8.70 9.97 10.08
N ALA A 146 -9.50 10.92 10.55
CA ALA A 146 -9.55 11.25 11.98
C ALA A 146 -10.01 10.04 12.82
N GLN A 147 -10.95 9.23 12.31
CA GLN A 147 -11.36 7.99 12.98
C GLN A 147 -10.22 6.98 13.00
N VAL A 148 -9.54 6.74 11.87
CA VAL A 148 -8.41 5.82 11.79
C VAL A 148 -7.28 6.25 12.74
N GLU A 149 -6.91 7.52 12.74
CA GLU A 149 -5.90 8.08 13.65
C GLU A 149 -6.30 7.88 15.12
N THR A 150 -7.57 8.06 15.46
CA THR A 150 -8.09 7.81 16.81
C THR A 150 -7.88 6.35 17.21
N VAL A 151 -8.29 5.41 16.34
CA VAL A 151 -8.15 3.98 16.62
C VAL A 151 -6.68 3.58 16.74
N LEU A 152 -5.81 4.04 15.83
CA LEU A 152 -4.38 3.73 15.87
C LEU A 152 -3.71 4.28 17.13
N ASN A 153 -4.06 5.50 17.54
CA ASN A 153 -3.59 6.08 18.79
C ASN A 153 -4.04 5.27 20.02
N ASP A 154 -5.28 4.80 20.03
CA ASP A 154 -5.79 3.95 21.12
C ASP A 154 -5.03 2.63 21.17
N VAL A 155 -4.78 2.00 20.02
CA VAL A 155 -4.00 0.76 19.94
C VAL A 155 -2.59 0.97 20.49
N VAL A 156 -1.92 2.06 20.09
CA VAL A 156 -0.56 2.39 20.56
C VAL A 156 -0.52 2.62 22.07
N LYS A 157 -1.56 3.23 22.65
CA LYS A 157 -1.61 3.50 24.10
C LYS A 157 -1.82 2.24 24.95
N HIS A 158 -2.49 1.23 24.41
CA HIS A 158 -2.95 0.07 25.18
C HIS A 158 -2.21 -1.22 24.84
N LEU A 159 -1.40 -1.26 23.78
CA LEU A 159 -0.55 -2.41 23.53
C LEU A 159 0.64 -2.41 24.50
N PRO A 160 0.96 -3.58 25.10
CA PRO A 160 2.16 -3.71 25.90
C PRO A 160 3.38 -3.40 25.03
N ASP A 161 4.32 -2.65 25.57
CA ASP A 161 5.57 -2.32 24.89
C ASP A 161 6.39 -3.61 24.66
N LEU A 162 6.27 -4.18 23.47
CA LEU A 162 6.97 -5.40 23.05
C LEU A 162 8.50 -5.18 22.90
N SER A 163 8.99 -3.97 23.15
CA SER A 163 10.43 -3.62 23.12
C SER A 163 11.22 -4.14 24.33
N ARG A 164 10.56 -4.60 25.40
CA ARG A 164 11.28 -5.09 26.59
C ARG A 164 11.78 -6.52 26.34
N PRO A 165 13.11 -6.75 26.25
CA PRO A 165 13.64 -8.10 26.41
C PRO A 165 13.31 -8.55 27.85
N MET A 166 12.70 -9.73 27.97
CA MET A 166 12.70 -10.48 29.22
C MET A 166 14.08 -11.07 29.48
#